data_AF-A0A5B8LKR5-F1
#
_entry.id   AF-A0A5B8LKR5-F1
#
_cell.length_a   1.000
_cell.length_b   1.000
_cell.length_c   1.000
_cell.angle_alpha   90.00
_cell.angle_beta   90.00
_cell.angle_gamma   90.00
#
_symmetry.space_group_name_H-M   'P 1'
#
loop_
_entity.id
_entity.type
_entity.pdbx_description
1 polymer ?
#
loop_
_entity_poly.entity_id
_entity_poly.type
_entity_poly.pdbx_seq_one_letter_code
_entity_poly.pdbx_strand_id
1 'polypeptide(L)'
;MRLRFAVVMLSMLLSGCWWEGPIFYPPDPAAIQPITAGLYEARSGEQGDKPDRGRFVRRPDGSWADEADAKAGYFFVRLGGTTRDLWVVEFIATDGPDAGYGLLERVGDRWTMDPLIDCRGTEQIVRAAGGVVENDAAPGADTSADRSLGNNLVCRFADRASLERALLAYAAAHPRLTGATLKRIGD
;
A
#
# COMPACT_ATOMS: atom_id res chain seq x y z
N MET A 1 -9.47 -7.44 -30.77
CA MET A 1 -9.87 -8.09 -29.50
C MET A 1 -8.99 -7.55 -28.37
N ARG A 2 -9.29 -6.34 -27.86
CA ARG A 2 -8.52 -5.62 -26.83
C ARG A 2 -9.49 -5.10 -25.76
N LEU A 3 -10.16 -6.03 -25.09
CA LEU A 3 -11.20 -5.71 -24.10
C LEU A 3 -11.03 -6.50 -22.80
N ARG A 4 -9.78 -6.84 -22.44
CA ARG A 4 -9.47 -7.57 -21.18
C ARG A 4 -8.60 -6.77 -20.20
N PHE A 5 -7.99 -5.66 -20.62
CA PHE A 5 -7.17 -4.83 -19.74
C PHE A 5 -7.96 -3.71 -19.02
N ALA A 6 -9.19 -3.42 -19.45
CA ALA A 6 -10.01 -2.38 -18.82
C ALA A 6 -10.73 -2.83 -17.53
N VAL A 7 -10.81 -4.15 -17.28
CA VAL A 7 -11.57 -4.69 -16.14
C VAL A 7 -10.76 -4.67 -14.84
N VAL A 8 -9.43 -4.77 -14.90
CA VAL A 8 -8.58 -4.71 -13.68
C VAL A 8 -8.40 -3.28 -13.17
N MET A 9 -8.36 -2.29 -14.07
CA MET A 9 -8.25 -0.86 -13.73
C MET A 9 -9.54 -0.29 -13.09
N LEU A 10 -10.73 -0.80 -13.47
CA LEU A 10 -11.99 -0.30 -12.92
C LEU A 10 -12.23 -0.79 -11.48
N SER A 11 -11.68 -1.94 -11.10
CA SER A 11 -11.68 -2.45 -9.71
C SER A 11 -10.73 -1.71 -8.78
N MET A 12 -9.75 -0.96 -9.31
CA MET A 12 -8.88 -0.09 -8.49
C MET A 12 -9.49 1.30 -8.26
N LEU A 13 -10.48 1.70 -9.07
CA LEU A 13 -11.15 3.00 -8.99
C LEU A 13 -12.44 3.00 -8.13
N LEU A 14 -12.86 1.87 -7.56
CA LEU A 14 -14.21 1.73 -6.97
C LEU A 14 -14.30 0.98 -5.62
N SER A 15 -13.21 0.86 -4.87
CA SER A 15 -13.32 0.36 -3.50
C SER A 15 -12.16 0.85 -2.66
N GLY A 16 -12.38 1.92 -1.89
CA GLY A 16 -11.61 2.22 -0.70
C GLY A 16 -11.81 1.09 0.31
N CYS A 17 -11.07 -0.01 0.16
CA CYS A 17 -11.00 -1.12 1.11
C CYS A 17 -9.66 -1.14 1.85
N TRP A 18 -8.89 -0.07 1.75
CA TRP A 18 -7.49 -0.04 2.14
C TRP A 18 -7.24 1.05 3.18
N TRP A 19 -6.01 1.05 3.68
CA TRP A 19 -5.48 2.13 4.51
C TRP A 19 -5.12 3.31 3.63
N GLU A 20 -5.72 4.48 3.88
CA GLU A 20 -5.47 5.70 3.10
C GLU A 20 -5.40 6.96 3.98
N GLY A 21 -4.91 8.06 3.42
CA GLY A 21 -4.83 9.34 4.12
C GLY A 21 -3.93 10.36 3.41
N PRO A 22 -3.64 11.50 4.06
CA PRO A 22 -2.77 12.53 3.51
C PRO A 22 -1.35 12.02 3.23
N ILE A 23 -0.67 12.56 2.23
CA ILE A 23 0.76 12.24 2.00
C ILE A 23 1.56 12.64 3.25
N PHE A 24 2.15 11.65 3.93
CA PHE A 24 2.93 11.84 5.16
C PHE A 24 4.44 11.77 4.92
N TYR A 25 4.86 11.13 3.82
CA TYR A 25 6.26 10.91 3.51
C TYR A 25 6.61 11.52 2.15
N PRO A 26 6.95 12.82 2.09
CA PRO A 26 7.26 13.45 0.82
C PRO A 26 8.48 12.76 0.13
N PRO A 27 8.46 12.68 -1.21
CA PRO A 27 9.62 12.27 -2.02
C PRO A 27 10.94 12.91 -1.57
N ASP A 28 11.98 12.10 -1.38
CA ASP A 28 13.34 12.57 -1.14
C ASP A 28 14.35 11.80 -2.02
N PRO A 29 14.99 12.46 -3.01
CA PRO A 29 16.02 11.85 -3.86
C PRO A 29 17.25 11.36 -3.10
N ALA A 30 17.53 11.90 -1.91
CA ALA A 30 18.66 11.52 -1.06
C ALA A 30 18.31 10.40 -0.07
N ALA A 31 17.03 10.05 0.11
CA ALA A 31 16.63 9.03 1.06
C ALA A 31 17.18 7.64 0.70
N ILE A 32 17.57 6.88 1.73
CA ILE A 32 17.93 5.47 1.60
C ILE A 32 16.67 4.68 1.22
N GLN A 33 16.79 3.80 0.24
CA GLN A 33 15.67 3.02 -0.30
C GLN A 33 15.94 1.51 -0.14
N PRO A 34 14.90 0.70 0.15
CA PRO A 34 15.03 -0.75 0.29
C PRO A 34 15.22 -1.46 -1.06
N ILE A 35 14.69 -0.88 -2.13
CA ILE A 35 14.76 -1.43 -3.48
C ILE A 35 15.73 -0.62 -4.36
N THR A 36 16.19 -1.25 -5.44
CA THR A 36 17.02 -0.63 -6.48
C THR A 36 16.34 -0.71 -7.83
N ALA A 37 16.76 0.11 -8.80
CA ALA A 37 16.24 0.03 -10.16
C ALA A 37 16.54 -1.33 -10.78
N GLY A 38 15.63 -1.85 -11.61
CA GLY A 38 15.82 -3.11 -12.33
C GLY A 38 14.53 -3.85 -12.61
N LEU A 39 14.66 -5.06 -13.16
CA LEU A 39 13.56 -5.97 -13.43
C LEU A 39 13.22 -6.79 -12.18
N TYR A 40 11.94 -6.81 -11.81
CA TYR A 40 11.42 -7.56 -10.67
C TYR A 40 10.41 -8.60 -11.11
N GLU A 41 10.46 -9.75 -10.45
CA GLU A 41 9.41 -10.77 -10.44
C GLU A 41 8.52 -10.54 -9.21
N ALA A 42 7.24 -10.22 -9.45
CA ALA A 42 6.22 -10.08 -8.43
C ALA A 42 5.33 -11.34 -8.38
N ARG A 43 4.95 -11.78 -7.18
CA ARG A 43 3.98 -12.85 -6.97
C ARG A 43 3.00 -12.44 -5.88
N SER A 44 1.71 -12.31 -6.20
CA SER A 44 0.67 -12.17 -5.17
C SER A 44 0.11 -13.54 -4.78
N GLY A 45 -0.37 -13.68 -3.55
CA GLY A 45 -1.04 -14.91 -3.11
C GLY A 45 -2.29 -15.25 -3.95
N GLU A 46 -2.88 -14.26 -4.62
CA GLU A 46 -4.10 -14.40 -5.42
C GLU A 46 -3.86 -14.80 -6.88
N GLN A 47 -2.67 -14.54 -7.45
CA GLN A 47 -2.39 -14.74 -8.88
C GLN A 47 -1.93 -16.17 -9.27
N GLY A 48 -1.77 -17.09 -8.30
CA GLY A 48 -1.32 -18.46 -8.58
C GLY A 48 0.11 -18.54 -9.12
N ASP A 49 0.44 -19.58 -9.90
CA ASP A 49 1.82 -19.94 -10.29
C ASP A 49 2.47 -19.00 -11.34
N LYS A 50 1.77 -17.99 -11.86
CA LYS A 50 2.31 -17.10 -12.89
C LYS A 50 2.79 -15.80 -12.26
N PRO A 51 4.11 -15.58 -12.17
CA PRO A 51 4.60 -14.31 -11.67
C PRO A 51 4.37 -13.19 -12.69
N ASP A 52 4.03 -12.01 -12.18
CA ASP A 52 4.09 -10.77 -12.93
C ASP A 52 5.52 -10.25 -12.96
N ARG A 53 5.89 -9.55 -14.03
CA ARG A 53 7.21 -8.94 -14.17
C ARG A 53 7.06 -7.46 -14.48
N GLY A 54 7.69 -6.63 -13.68
CA GLY A 54 7.67 -5.18 -13.79
C GLY A 54 9.08 -4.62 -13.67
N ARG A 55 9.34 -3.50 -14.35
CA ARG A 55 10.64 -2.82 -14.26
C ARG A 55 10.48 -1.63 -13.35
N PHE A 56 11.15 -1.65 -12.21
CA PHE A 56 11.13 -0.53 -11.28
C PHE A 56 12.21 0.47 -11.63
N VAL A 57 11.81 1.73 -11.78
CA VAL A 57 12.69 2.87 -12.06
C VAL A 57 12.53 3.93 -10.96
N ARG A 58 13.64 4.60 -10.65
CA ARG A 58 13.64 5.72 -9.72
C ARG A 58 13.43 7.02 -10.49
N ARG A 59 12.46 7.83 -10.08
CA ARG A 59 12.18 9.14 -10.66
C ARG A 59 13.09 10.22 -10.05
N PRO A 60 13.23 11.39 -10.71
CA PRO A 60 14.06 12.50 -10.22
C PRO A 60 13.63 13.07 -8.87
N ASP A 61 12.34 12.98 -8.53
CA ASP A 61 11.79 13.39 -7.23
C ASP A 61 12.13 12.40 -6.10
N GLY A 62 12.73 11.25 -6.42
CA GLY A 62 13.09 10.19 -5.48
C GLY A 62 12.06 9.07 -5.36
N SER A 63 10.88 9.23 -5.97
CA SER A 63 9.83 8.21 -6.03
C SER A 63 10.22 7.01 -6.89
N TRP A 64 9.56 5.89 -6.66
CA TRP A 64 9.67 4.69 -7.48
C TRP A 64 8.42 4.49 -8.32
N ALA A 65 8.58 3.91 -9.49
CA ALA A 65 7.46 3.54 -10.36
C ALA A 65 7.76 2.26 -11.12
N ASP A 66 6.71 1.55 -11.50
CA ASP A 66 6.82 0.60 -12.60
C ASP A 66 6.95 1.40 -13.91
N GLU A 67 7.92 1.05 -14.76
CA GLU A 67 8.15 1.68 -16.06
C GLU A 67 6.90 1.58 -16.96
N ALA A 68 6.13 0.48 -16.85
CA ALA A 68 4.89 0.29 -17.58
C ALA A 68 3.73 1.15 -17.03
N ASP A 69 3.81 1.56 -15.77
CA ASP A 69 2.84 2.44 -15.10
C ASP A 69 3.54 3.68 -14.54
N ALA A 70 3.91 4.57 -15.47
CA ALA A 70 4.59 5.82 -15.16
C ALA A 70 3.72 6.84 -14.41
N LYS A 71 2.51 6.46 -13.97
CA LYS A 71 1.58 7.36 -13.28
C LYS A 71 1.66 7.18 -11.76
N ALA A 72 1.51 5.98 -11.24
CA ALA A 72 1.59 5.75 -9.81
C ALA A 72 3.01 5.91 -9.25
N GLY A 73 3.15 6.46 -8.05
CA GLY A 73 4.43 6.61 -7.34
C GLY A 73 4.47 5.82 -6.04
N TYR A 74 5.61 5.22 -5.72
CA TYR A 74 5.86 4.53 -4.47
C TYR A 74 6.98 5.23 -3.68
N PHE A 75 6.81 5.35 -2.38
CA PHE A 75 7.81 5.81 -1.42
C PHE A 75 8.01 4.78 -0.34
N PHE A 76 9.26 4.64 0.07
CA PHE A 76 9.64 3.73 1.13
C PHE A 76 10.34 4.49 2.24
N VAL A 77 9.84 4.34 3.46
CA VAL A 77 10.45 4.95 4.65
C VAL A 77 10.65 3.88 5.70
N ARG A 78 11.84 3.79 6.27
CA ARG A 78 12.14 2.79 7.29
C ARG A 78 11.25 3.02 8.52
N LEU A 79 10.51 1.99 8.93
CA LEU A 79 9.67 2.03 10.12
C LEU A 79 10.54 1.74 11.36
N GLY A 80 10.74 2.74 12.20
CA GLY A 80 11.42 2.61 13.48
C GLY A 80 10.56 1.90 14.54
N GLY A 81 11.11 1.68 15.73
CA GLY A 81 10.34 1.13 16.87
C GLY A 81 10.14 -0.40 16.85
N THR A 82 10.83 -1.11 15.95
CA THR A 82 10.81 -2.57 15.82
C THR A 82 12.20 -3.09 15.46
N THR A 83 12.49 -4.34 15.85
CA THR A 83 13.74 -5.02 15.45
C THR A 83 13.65 -5.64 14.06
N ARG A 84 12.45 -5.66 13.46
CA ARG A 84 12.22 -6.15 12.10
C ARG A 84 12.69 -5.10 11.08
N ASP A 85 13.19 -5.55 9.94
CA ASP A 85 13.55 -4.66 8.82
C ASP A 85 12.28 -4.28 8.04
N LEU A 86 11.48 -3.40 8.64
CA LEU A 86 10.21 -2.93 8.11
C LEU A 86 10.34 -1.55 7.47
N TRP A 87 9.63 -1.40 6.37
CA TRP A 87 9.53 -0.18 5.60
C TRP A 87 8.07 0.12 5.36
N VAL A 88 7.65 1.35 5.63
CA VAL A 88 6.36 1.88 5.20
C VAL A 88 6.37 1.95 3.68
N VAL A 89 5.32 1.48 3.05
CA VAL A 89 5.04 1.72 1.63
C VAL A 89 3.99 2.82 1.57
N GLU A 90 4.32 3.97 1.00
CA GLU A 90 3.35 5.01 0.68
C GLU A 90 3.14 5.00 -0.84
N PHE A 91 1.91 4.77 -1.26
CA PHE A 91 1.50 4.70 -2.66
C PHE A 91 0.68 5.95 -3.00
N ILE A 92 1.10 6.70 -4.01
CA ILE A 92 0.41 7.91 -4.46
C ILE A 92 -0.15 7.67 -5.86
N ALA A 93 -1.48 7.66 -5.97
CA ALA A 93 -2.17 7.66 -7.25
C ALA A 93 -2.11 9.05 -7.88
N THR A 94 -2.02 9.14 -9.22
CA THR A 94 -1.89 10.41 -9.95
C THR A 94 -3.09 11.36 -9.84
N ASP A 95 -4.26 10.83 -9.54
CA ASP A 95 -5.55 11.51 -9.55
C ASP A 95 -6.18 11.63 -8.15
N GLY A 96 -5.49 11.13 -7.11
CA GLY A 96 -5.94 11.17 -5.73
C GLY A 96 -5.15 12.19 -4.90
N PRO A 97 -5.82 12.95 -4.01
CA PRO A 97 -5.12 13.74 -2.99
C PRO A 97 -4.54 12.86 -1.86
N ASP A 98 -5.05 11.62 -1.73
CA ASP A 98 -4.71 10.69 -0.68
C ASP A 98 -3.68 9.65 -1.17
N ALA A 99 -2.83 9.24 -0.25
CA ALA A 99 -1.93 8.11 -0.40
C ALA A 99 -2.55 6.84 0.20
N GLY A 100 -2.26 5.70 -0.42
CA GLY A 100 -2.45 4.38 0.19
C GLY A 100 -1.24 3.97 1.01
N TYR A 101 -1.44 3.21 2.09
CA TYR A 101 -0.35 2.75 2.96
C TYR A 101 -0.25 1.23 3.06
N GLY A 102 1.01 0.79 3.19
CA GLY A 102 1.36 -0.59 3.34
C GLY A 102 2.66 -0.81 4.12
N LEU A 103 3.07 -2.07 4.17
CA LEU A 103 4.35 -2.48 4.73
C LEU A 103 5.16 -3.30 3.73
N LEU A 104 6.47 -3.21 3.86
CA LEU A 104 7.46 -3.96 3.14
C LEU A 104 8.48 -4.53 4.13
N GLU A 105 8.79 -5.82 4.01
CA GLU A 105 9.74 -6.54 4.85
C GLU A 105 10.69 -7.35 3.97
N ARG A 106 11.98 -7.39 4.33
CA ARG A 106 12.92 -8.31 3.67
C ARG A 106 12.81 -9.71 4.26
N VAL A 107 12.55 -10.69 3.40
CA VAL A 107 12.54 -12.11 3.75
C VAL A 107 13.49 -12.86 2.81
N GLY A 108 14.72 -13.09 3.28
CA GLY A 108 15.78 -13.71 2.46
C GLY A 108 16.19 -12.82 1.28
N ASP A 109 16.05 -13.34 0.06
CA ASP A 109 16.32 -12.64 -1.20
C ASP A 109 15.09 -11.95 -1.80
N ARG A 110 13.94 -11.99 -1.11
CA ARG A 110 12.69 -11.37 -1.52
C ARG A 110 12.31 -10.24 -0.58
N TRP A 111 11.59 -9.28 -1.15
CA TRP A 111 10.80 -8.33 -0.40
C TRP A 111 9.37 -8.84 -0.35
N THR A 112 8.79 -8.98 0.83
CA THR A 112 7.36 -9.23 0.99
C THR A 112 6.68 -7.90 1.29
N MET A 113 5.58 -7.61 0.59
CA MET A 113 4.82 -6.39 0.74
C MET A 113 3.34 -6.69 0.96
N ASP A 114 2.75 -5.92 1.85
CA ASP A 114 1.31 -5.69 1.93
C ASP A 114 1.11 -4.23 1.51
N PRO A 115 1.13 -3.92 0.19
CA PRO A 115 1.28 -2.54 -0.29
C PRO A 115 0.04 -1.67 -0.06
N LEU A 116 -1.12 -2.31 0.20
CA LEU A 116 -2.39 -1.69 0.54
C LEU A 116 -3.06 -2.59 1.58
N ILE A 117 -2.80 -2.33 2.86
CA ILE A 117 -3.34 -3.17 3.94
C ILE A 117 -4.86 -3.10 3.91
N ASP A 118 -5.52 -4.26 3.84
CA ASP A 118 -6.97 -4.38 3.84
C ASP A 118 -7.55 -3.79 5.12
N CYS A 119 -8.40 -2.78 4.99
CA CYS A 119 -9.06 -2.11 6.09
C CYS A 119 -10.03 -3.05 6.80
N ARG A 120 -10.82 -3.82 6.06
CA ARG A 120 -11.86 -4.71 6.63
C ARG A 120 -11.29 -5.73 7.62
N GLY A 121 -10.17 -6.35 7.29
CA GLY A 121 -9.47 -7.30 8.16
C GLY A 121 -8.73 -6.65 9.33
N THR A 122 -8.58 -5.32 9.33
CA THR A 122 -7.69 -4.60 10.26
C THR A 122 -8.32 -3.40 10.95
N GLU A 123 -9.64 -3.21 10.83
CA GLU A 123 -10.38 -2.07 11.40
C GLU A 123 -10.07 -1.85 12.89
N GLN A 124 -9.96 -2.93 13.66
CA GLN A 124 -9.66 -2.86 15.09
C GLN A 124 -8.27 -2.30 15.38
N ILE A 125 -7.27 -2.65 14.55
CA ILE A 125 -5.92 -2.11 14.65
C ILE A 125 -5.95 -0.61 14.39
N VAL A 126 -6.69 -0.19 13.36
CA VAL A 126 -6.80 1.22 12.96
C VAL A 126 -7.49 2.05 14.05
N ARG A 127 -8.64 1.60 14.54
CA ARG A 127 -9.36 2.29 15.63
C ARG A 127 -8.50 2.39 16.90
N ALA A 128 -7.79 1.33 17.27
CA ALA A 128 -6.91 1.33 18.44
C ALA A 128 -5.72 2.29 18.30
N ALA A 129 -5.25 2.53 17.07
CA ALA A 129 -4.17 3.47 16.77
C ALA A 129 -4.64 4.94 16.66
N GLY A 130 -5.94 5.20 16.77
CA GLY A 130 -6.54 6.52 16.60
C GLY A 130 -6.88 6.88 15.14
N GLY A 131 -6.86 5.90 14.23
CA GLY A 131 -7.40 6.06 12.89
C GLY A 131 -8.92 5.94 12.87
N VAL A 132 -9.52 6.37 11.77
CA VAL A 132 -10.97 6.36 11.54
C VAL A 132 -11.30 5.27 10.53
N VAL A 133 -12.39 4.55 10.74
CA VAL A 133 -12.91 3.57 9.78
C VAL A 133 -14.24 4.10 9.28
N GLU A 134 -14.31 4.35 7.97
CA GLU A 134 -15.41 5.01 7.29
C GLU A 134 -15.93 4.12 6.16
N ASN A 135 -17.19 4.30 5.78
CA ASN A 135 -17.68 3.76 4.52
C ASN A 135 -17.27 4.70 3.39
N ASP A 136 -16.68 4.14 2.33
CA ASP A 136 -16.45 4.84 1.05
C ASP A 136 -17.76 4.89 0.24
N ALA A 137 -18.77 5.51 0.83
CA ALA A 137 -20.06 5.68 0.20
C ALA A 137 -20.05 6.94 -0.67
N ALA A 138 -20.66 6.85 -1.86
CA ALA A 138 -20.76 7.99 -2.77
C ALA A 138 -21.41 9.22 -2.10
N PRO A 139 -21.08 10.45 -2.53
CA PRO A 139 -21.70 11.67 -2.01
C PRO A 139 -23.23 11.60 -2.03
N GLY A 140 -23.87 11.90 -0.89
CA GLY A 140 -25.33 11.82 -0.72
C GLY A 140 -25.85 10.51 -0.13
N ALA A 141 -24.98 9.54 0.17
CA ALA A 141 -25.35 8.38 0.95
C ALA A 141 -25.53 8.74 2.44
N ASP A 142 -26.43 8.03 3.14
CA ASP A 142 -26.68 8.22 4.57
C ASP A 142 -25.39 8.06 5.40
N THR A 143 -25.00 9.14 6.10
CA THR A 143 -23.81 9.26 6.94
C THR A 143 -24.10 9.05 8.43
N SER A 144 -25.29 8.57 8.79
CA SER A 144 -25.64 8.30 10.19
C SER A 144 -24.72 7.26 10.82
N ALA A 145 -24.37 7.48 12.10
CA ALA A 145 -23.48 6.61 12.86
C ALA A 145 -24.04 5.19 13.09
N ASP A 146 -25.35 5.00 12.91
CA ASP A 146 -26.06 3.73 13.12
C ASP A 146 -26.13 2.86 11.85
N ARG A 147 -25.53 3.30 10.74
CA ARG A 147 -25.54 2.56 9.48
C ARG A 147 -24.61 1.34 9.54
N SER A 148 -25.12 0.19 9.09
CA SER A 148 -24.28 -0.99 8.83
C SER A 148 -23.18 -0.64 7.84
N LEU A 149 -21.93 -0.84 8.25
CA LEU A 149 -20.78 -0.73 7.37
C LEU A 149 -20.97 -1.66 6.15
N GLY A 150 -20.83 -1.09 4.96
CA GLY A 150 -20.98 -1.82 3.70
C GLY A 150 -19.72 -2.62 3.35
N ASN A 151 -19.58 -2.97 2.08
CA ASN A 151 -18.38 -3.66 1.57
C ASN A 151 -17.20 -2.74 1.22
N ASN A 152 -17.39 -1.43 1.24
CA ASN A 152 -16.37 -0.45 0.85
C ASN A 152 -15.95 0.31 2.11
N LEU A 153 -14.89 -0.18 2.77
CA LEU A 153 -14.42 0.34 4.05
C LEU A 153 -13.03 0.96 3.93
N VAL A 154 -12.95 2.25 4.19
CA VAL A 154 -11.69 2.98 4.21
C VAL A 154 -11.21 3.12 5.63
N CYS A 155 -9.92 2.88 5.83
CA CYS A 155 -9.24 3.17 7.07
C CYS A 155 -8.38 4.44 6.89
N ARG A 156 -8.80 5.55 7.51
CA ARG A 156 -8.13 6.86 7.42
C ARG A 156 -7.23 7.16 8.61
N PHE A 157 -6.11 7.83 8.33
CA PHE A 157 -5.20 8.33 9.35
C PHE A 157 -5.13 9.86 9.31
N ALA A 158 -5.31 10.50 10.47
CA ALA A 158 -5.28 11.96 10.57
C ALA A 158 -3.85 12.52 10.59
N ASP A 159 -2.90 11.73 11.09
CA ASP A 159 -1.51 12.11 11.20
C ASP A 159 -0.57 10.90 11.07
N ARG A 160 0.70 11.20 10.77
CA ARG A 160 1.76 10.20 10.62
C ARG A 160 1.92 9.31 11.86
N ALA A 161 1.75 9.84 13.06
CA ALA A 161 1.96 9.06 14.29
C ALA A 161 0.86 7.99 14.47
N SER A 162 -0.39 8.31 14.13
CA SER A 162 -1.50 7.37 14.14
C SER A 162 -1.27 6.24 13.12
N LEU A 163 -0.78 6.57 11.92
CA LEU A 163 -0.38 5.59 10.92
C LEU A 163 0.75 4.69 11.42
N GLU A 164 1.86 5.25 11.91
CA GLU A 164 3.01 4.46 12.38
C GLU A 164 2.63 3.53 13.54
N ARG A 165 1.78 3.98 14.48
CA ARG A 165 1.24 3.11 15.54
C ARG A 165 0.42 1.95 14.97
N ALA A 166 -0.44 2.21 13.98
CA ALA A 166 -1.24 1.17 13.34
C ALA A 166 -0.35 0.16 12.61
N LEU A 167 0.65 0.62 11.86
CA LEU A 167 1.60 -0.24 11.15
C LEU A 167 2.41 -1.11 12.12
N LEU A 168 2.85 -0.55 13.24
CA LEU A 168 3.55 -1.31 14.29
C LEU A 168 2.63 -2.35 14.94
N ALA A 169 1.38 -2.00 15.23
CA ALA A 169 0.40 -2.93 15.78
C ALA A 169 0.05 -4.05 14.77
N TYR A 170 -0.09 -3.71 13.49
CA TYR A 170 -0.27 -4.69 12.42
C TYR A 170 0.93 -5.63 12.34
N ALA A 171 2.15 -5.11 12.34
CA ALA A 171 3.36 -5.92 12.34
C ALA A 171 3.47 -6.81 13.60
N ALA A 172 3.02 -6.34 14.77
CA ALA A 172 3.01 -7.16 15.98
C ALA A 172 2.00 -8.33 15.89
N ALA A 173 0.86 -8.11 15.25
CA ALA A 173 -0.15 -9.15 15.02
C ALA A 173 0.24 -10.15 13.91
N HIS A 174 1.17 -9.77 13.02
CA HIS A 174 1.61 -10.58 11.89
C HIS A 174 3.12 -10.84 11.98
N PRO A 175 3.55 -11.99 12.55
CA PRO A 175 4.97 -12.31 12.74
C PRO A 175 5.81 -12.23 11.47
N ARG A 176 5.17 -12.42 10.31
CA ARG A 176 5.71 -12.18 8.97
C ARG A 176 4.62 -11.54 8.11
N LEU A 177 5.01 -10.68 7.18
CA LEU A 177 4.12 -10.25 6.11
C LEU A 177 3.83 -11.44 5.19
N THR A 178 2.62 -11.51 4.65
CA THR A 178 2.17 -12.63 3.79
C THR A 178 1.65 -12.18 2.43
N GLY A 179 1.72 -10.89 2.12
CA GLY A 179 1.28 -10.36 0.84
C GLY A 179 2.18 -10.68 -0.34
N ALA A 180 2.17 -9.80 -1.32
CA ALA A 180 2.91 -9.99 -2.55
C ALA A 180 4.42 -10.02 -2.30
N THR A 181 5.15 -10.87 -3.02
CA THR A 181 6.61 -10.93 -2.95
C THR A 181 7.23 -10.36 -4.21
N LEU A 182 8.30 -9.57 -4.04
CA LEU A 182 9.12 -9.01 -5.11
C LEU A 182 10.53 -9.58 -5.02
N LYS A 183 11.04 -10.09 -6.15
CA LYS A 183 12.42 -10.53 -6.31
C LYS A 183 13.05 -9.78 -7.47
N ARG A 184 14.19 -9.14 -7.27
CA ARG A 184 14.97 -8.58 -8.38
C ARG A 184 15.56 -9.74 -9.20
N ILE A 185 15.34 -9.71 -10.51
CA ILE A 185 15.77 -10.76 -11.45
C ILE A 185 16.71 -10.24 -12.56
N GLY A 186 16.95 -8.93 -12.62
CA GLY A 186 17.88 -8.34 -13.58
C GLY A 186 17.95 -6.83 -13.49
N ASP A 187 18.79 -6.26 -14.34
CA ASP A 187 18.93 -4.82 -14.55
C ASP A 187 17.96 -4.29 -15.59
#